data_AF-A0A6G7XD64-F1
#
_entry.id   AF-A0A6G7XD64-F1
#
_cell.length_a   1.000
_cell.length_b   1.000
_cell.length_c   1.000
_cell.angle_alpha   90.00
_cell.angle_beta   90.00
_cell.angle_gamma   90.00
#
_symmetry.space_group_name_H-M   'P 1'
#
loop_
_entity.id
_entity.type
_entity.pdbx_description
1 polymer ?
#
loop_
_entity_poly.entity_id
_entity_poly.type
_entity_poly.pdbx_seq_one_letter_code
_entity_poly.pdbx_strand_id
1 'polypeptide(L)'
;MANVKKTPEKEPAPEKVAEEPKAPETTDVAVTPPAGDDPVTTEPATEPATEPPATVEPEPDPKPAAESKPATKRKPKQRFEKLEATRPDGVAVVIERNIDTGEQTVTEK
;
A
#
# COMPACT_ATOMS: atom_id res chain seq x y z
N MET A 1 20.57 -37.46 -55.96
CA MET A 1 20.23 -36.34 -56.86
C MET A 1 20.43 -35.05 -56.09
N ALA A 2 21.06 -34.08 -56.75
CA ALA A 2 21.71 -32.92 -56.14
C ALA A 2 20.78 -31.70 -56.00
N ASN A 3 21.13 -30.85 -55.02
CA ASN A 3 20.98 -29.37 -54.94
C ASN A 3 19.53 -28.81 -54.97
N VAL A 4 19.19 -27.79 -54.18
CA VAL A 4 19.67 -26.41 -54.34
C VAL A 4 19.77 -25.67 -53.00
N LYS A 5 20.91 -24.98 -52.87
CA LYS A 5 21.30 -23.96 -51.90
C LYS A 5 20.31 -22.78 -51.87
N LYS A 6 20.02 -22.22 -50.69
CA LYS A 6 20.01 -20.75 -50.55
C LYS A 6 20.31 -20.31 -49.12
N THR A 7 21.31 -19.45 -49.05
CA THR A 7 21.96 -18.77 -47.92
C THR A 7 21.06 -17.72 -47.26
N PRO A 8 21.43 -17.22 -46.06
CA PRO A 8 20.55 -16.50 -45.14
C PRO A 8 20.31 -15.05 -45.55
N GLU A 9 19.06 -14.61 -45.44
CA GLU A 9 18.68 -13.22 -45.70
C GLU A 9 18.88 -12.38 -44.43
N LYS A 10 20.06 -11.74 -44.38
CA LYS A 10 20.30 -10.35 -44.00
C LYS A 10 19.49 -9.78 -42.82
N GLU A 11 20.17 -9.74 -41.67
CA GLU A 11 19.93 -8.83 -40.54
C GLU A 11 19.72 -7.37 -41.00
N PRO A 12 18.67 -6.67 -40.56
CA PRO A 12 18.73 -5.23 -40.41
C PRO A 12 19.33 -4.90 -39.04
N ALA A 13 20.49 -4.26 -39.05
CA ALA A 13 21.10 -3.65 -37.87
C ALA A 13 20.08 -2.72 -37.18
N PRO A 14 19.93 -2.76 -35.85
CA PRO A 14 19.24 -1.68 -35.15
C PRO A 14 20.08 -0.40 -35.28
N GLU A 15 19.56 0.55 -36.05
CA GLU A 15 20.03 1.93 -36.05
C GLU A 15 20.08 2.45 -34.61
N LYS A 16 21.20 3.10 -34.31
CA LYS A 16 21.46 3.84 -33.08
C LYS A 16 20.35 4.87 -32.86
N VAL A 17 19.47 4.64 -31.89
CA VAL A 17 18.74 5.74 -31.25
C VAL A 17 19.68 6.27 -30.17
N ALA A 18 20.22 7.46 -30.43
CA ALA A 18 21.11 8.17 -29.53
C ALA A 18 20.43 8.37 -28.17
N GLU A 19 21.05 7.78 -27.15
CA GLU A 19 20.88 8.14 -25.75
C GLU A 19 21.66 9.44 -25.50
N GLU A 20 20.95 10.54 -25.26
CA GLU A 20 21.50 11.68 -24.51
C GLU A 20 20.34 12.50 -23.89
N PRO A 21 19.96 12.28 -22.62
CA PRO A 21 19.17 13.26 -21.89
C PRO A 21 20.12 14.33 -21.34
N LYS A 22 20.35 15.40 -22.10
CA LYS A 22 21.06 16.56 -21.57
C LYS A 22 20.04 17.50 -20.89
N ALA A 23 20.06 17.45 -19.57
CA ALA A 23 19.28 18.32 -18.68
C ALA A 23 19.50 19.81 -18.99
N PRO A 24 18.52 20.66 -18.64
CA PRO A 24 18.90 21.85 -17.90
C PRO A 24 18.10 22.06 -16.62
N GLU A 25 18.85 22.61 -15.67
CA GLU A 25 18.43 23.56 -14.65
C GLU A 25 17.61 23.05 -13.47
N THR A 26 18.37 22.78 -12.41
CA THR A 26 18.02 23.12 -11.04
C THR A 26 17.55 24.57 -10.94
N THR A 27 16.24 24.79 -10.92
CA THR A 27 15.68 26.05 -10.43
C THR A 27 15.66 26.00 -8.91
N ASP A 28 16.64 26.70 -8.34
CA ASP A 28 16.66 27.21 -6.98
C ASP A 28 15.35 27.96 -6.69
N VAL A 29 14.54 27.44 -5.77
CA VAL A 29 13.59 28.26 -5.01
C VAL A 29 13.84 27.95 -3.54
N ALA A 30 14.80 28.68 -2.97
CA ALA A 30 14.79 28.95 -1.55
C ALA A 30 13.54 29.76 -1.17
N VAL A 31 13.25 29.80 0.15
CA VAL A 31 12.43 30.82 0.87
C VAL A 31 11.01 30.37 1.30
N THR A 32 10.89 29.71 2.48
CA THR A 32 10.59 30.30 3.82
C THR A 32 10.00 29.24 4.76
N PRO A 33 10.47 29.08 6.02
CA PRO A 33 9.78 28.26 7.04
C PRO A 33 8.42 28.85 7.44
N PRO A 34 7.50 28.05 8.05
CA PRO A 34 6.12 28.47 8.31
C PRO A 34 6.08 29.65 9.30
N ALA A 35 5.51 30.77 8.84
CA ALA A 35 5.02 31.81 9.74
C ALA A 35 3.77 31.25 10.45
N GLY A 36 3.83 31.27 11.78
CA GLY A 36 2.88 30.58 12.63
C GLY A 36 1.50 31.21 12.72
N ASP A 37 0.67 30.56 13.53
CA ASP A 37 -0.22 31.21 14.48
C ASP A 37 -0.74 30.10 15.41
N ASP A 38 -0.19 30.03 16.61
CA ASP A 38 -0.76 29.26 17.72
C ASP A 38 -1.79 30.14 18.43
N PRO A 39 -3.11 29.91 18.29
CA PRO A 39 -4.05 30.37 19.29
C PRO A 39 -4.09 29.34 20.43
N VAL A 40 -3.34 29.63 21.50
CA VAL A 40 -3.54 29.04 22.82
C VAL A 40 -4.99 29.29 23.24
N THR A 41 -5.85 28.30 23.01
CA THR A 41 -7.23 28.33 23.48
C THR A 41 -7.23 27.84 24.92
N THR A 42 -7.17 28.78 25.86
CA THR A 42 -7.49 28.52 27.26
C THR A 42 -9.00 28.62 27.41
N GLU A 43 -9.66 27.48 27.65
CA GLU A 43 -11.07 27.44 28.07
C GLU A 43 -11.25 26.45 29.24
N PRO A 44 -12.33 26.62 30.03
CA PRO A 44 -12.25 26.72 31.48
C PRO A 44 -12.23 25.39 32.23
N ALA A 45 -11.77 25.47 33.49
CA ALA A 45 -11.79 24.40 34.46
C ALA A 45 -13.20 23.81 34.63
N THR A 46 -13.36 22.57 34.18
CA THR A 46 -14.53 21.74 34.44
C THR A 46 -14.59 21.40 35.93
N GLU A 47 -15.67 21.82 36.60
CA GLU A 47 -15.99 21.40 37.97
C GLU A 47 -16.06 19.87 38.07
N PRO A 48 -15.59 19.24 39.16
CA PRO A 48 -15.75 17.80 39.33
C PRO A 48 -17.21 17.48 39.63
N ALA A 49 -17.90 16.88 38.66
CA ALA A 49 -19.18 16.23 38.87
C ALA A 49 -19.00 15.10 39.90
N THR A 50 -19.69 15.22 41.03
CA THR A 50 -19.76 14.16 42.04
C THR A 50 -20.60 13.00 41.47
N GLU A 51 -19.95 11.89 41.12
CA GLU A 51 -20.65 10.66 40.73
C GLU A 51 -21.39 10.03 41.93
N PRO A 52 -22.60 9.47 41.72
CA PRO A 52 -23.33 8.73 42.75
C PRO A 52 -22.60 7.42 43.11
N PRO A 53 -22.85 6.85 44.30
CA PRO A 53 -22.21 5.59 44.71
C PRO A 53 -22.58 4.45 43.74
N ALA A 54 -21.56 3.69 43.35
CA ALA A 54 -21.69 2.55 42.46
C ALA A 54 -22.71 1.54 43.01
N THR A 55 -23.72 1.23 42.19
CA THR A 55 -24.61 0.10 42.47
C THR A 55 -23.81 -1.16 42.19
N VAL A 56 -23.55 -1.97 43.23
CA VAL A 56 -22.84 -3.24 43.08
C VAL A 56 -23.72 -4.18 42.26
N GLU A 57 -23.33 -4.46 41.01
CA GLU A 57 -23.94 -5.53 40.22
C GLU A 57 -23.69 -6.89 40.90
N PRO A 58 -24.67 -7.82 40.86
CA PRO A 58 -24.48 -9.15 41.42
C PRO A 58 -23.37 -9.89 40.67
N GLU A 59 -22.46 -10.52 41.43
CA GLU A 59 -21.36 -11.34 40.89
C GLU A 59 -21.87 -12.36 39.88
N PRO A 60 -21.26 -12.48 38.69
CA PRO A 60 -21.63 -13.52 37.74
C PRO A 60 -21.20 -14.89 38.28
N ASP A 61 -22.13 -15.85 38.22
CA ASP A 61 -21.89 -17.28 38.48
C ASP A 61 -20.58 -17.78 37.84
N PRO A 62 -19.84 -18.69 38.51
CA PRO A 62 -18.59 -19.21 37.99
C PRO A 62 -18.81 -19.92 36.65
N LYS A 63 -18.32 -19.29 35.57
CA LYS A 63 -18.32 -19.86 34.22
C LYS A 63 -17.65 -21.25 34.23
N PRO A 64 -18.19 -22.24 33.51
CA PRO A 64 -17.54 -23.54 33.39
C PRO A 64 -16.15 -23.36 32.76
N ALA A 65 -15.16 -24.04 33.34
CA ALA A 65 -13.76 -23.99 32.91
C ALA A 65 -13.67 -24.25 31.40
N ALA A 66 -13.23 -23.24 30.66
CA ALA A 66 -13.06 -23.35 29.22
C ALA A 66 -12.03 -24.46 28.93
N GLU A 67 -12.47 -25.54 28.29
CA GLU A 67 -11.56 -26.52 27.71
C GLU A 67 -10.55 -25.78 26.83
N SER A 68 -9.28 -25.85 27.23
CA SER A 68 -8.15 -25.30 26.49
C SER A 68 -8.07 -25.95 25.11
N LYS A 69 -8.73 -25.33 24.13
CA LYS A 69 -8.56 -25.70 22.72
C LYS A 69 -7.08 -25.54 22.37
N PRO A 70 -6.47 -26.50 21.66
CA PRO A 70 -5.07 -26.39 21.25
C PRO A 70 -4.91 -25.11 20.42
N ALA A 71 -3.96 -24.26 20.83
CA ALA A 71 -3.63 -23.02 20.15
C ALA A 71 -3.24 -23.35 18.71
N THR A 72 -4.19 -23.16 17.79
CA THR A 72 -3.96 -23.41 16.37
C THR A 72 -2.93 -22.38 15.92
N LYS A 73 -1.72 -22.84 15.59
CA LYS A 73 -0.66 -21.98 15.03
C LYS A 73 -1.24 -21.27 13.80
N ARG A 74 -1.64 -20.01 13.96
CA ARG A 74 -2.16 -19.20 12.85
C ARG A 74 -1.01 -19.02 11.88
N LYS A 75 -1.15 -19.52 10.65
CA LYS A 75 -0.18 -19.26 9.58
C LYS A 75 0.03 -17.74 9.46
N PRO A 76 1.25 -17.27 9.13
CA PRO A 76 1.47 -15.85 8.91
C PRO A 76 0.50 -15.36 7.85
N LYS A 77 -0.21 -14.27 8.17
CA LYS A 77 -1.20 -13.68 7.27
C LYS A 77 -0.43 -12.93 6.19
N GLN A 78 -0.49 -13.44 4.95
CA GLN A 78 0.11 -12.78 3.80
C GLN A 78 -0.49 -11.37 3.65
N ARG A 79 0.37 -10.39 3.37
CA ARG A 79 -0.01 -8.99 3.20
C ARG A 79 -0.09 -8.68 1.71
N PHE A 80 -1.21 -8.11 1.29
CA PHE A 80 -1.46 -7.74 -0.10
C PHE A 80 -1.77 -6.24 -0.18
N GLU A 81 -1.18 -5.58 -1.18
CA GLU A 81 -1.51 -4.24 -1.62
C GLU A 81 -2.42 -4.34 -2.84
N LYS A 82 -3.52 -3.57 -2.86
CA LYS A 82 -4.46 -3.54 -4.00
C LYS A 82 -4.49 -2.13 -4.57
N LEU A 83 -4.24 -2.02 -5.87
CA LEU A 83 -4.40 -0.78 -6.62
C LEU A 83 -5.46 -0.96 -7.70
N GLU A 84 -6.33 0.04 -7.83
CA GLU A 84 -7.28 0.10 -8.94
C GLU A 84 -6.80 1.16 -9.93
N ALA A 85 -6.75 0.80 -11.20
CA ALA A 85 -6.35 1.70 -12.28
C ALA A 85 -7.32 1.55 -13.46
N THR A 86 -7.48 2.62 -14.23
CA THR A 86 -8.19 2.56 -15.51
C THR A 86 -7.15 2.63 -16.61
N ARG A 87 -7.13 1.63 -17.50
CA ARG A 87 -6.25 1.62 -18.66
C ARG A 87 -6.69 2.69 -19.67
N PRO A 88 -5.81 3.09 -20.62
CA PRO A 88 -6.15 4.06 -21.66
C PRO A 88 -7.29 3.62 -22.58
N ASP A 89 -7.56 2.31 -22.66
CA ASP A 89 -8.68 1.71 -23.38
C ASP A 89 -10.02 1.83 -22.63
N GLY A 90 -10.02 2.39 -21.41
CA GLY A 90 -11.19 2.55 -20.55
C GLY A 90 -11.48 1.34 -19.66
N VAL A 91 -10.70 0.26 -19.76
CA VAL A 91 -10.90 -0.95 -18.94
C VAL A 91 -10.35 -0.71 -17.53
N ALA A 92 -11.17 -0.96 -16.51
CA ALA A 92 -10.74 -0.93 -15.13
C ALA A 92 -9.98 -2.21 -14.79
N VAL A 93 -8.83 -2.07 -14.14
CA VAL A 93 -7.99 -3.18 -13.69
C VAL A 93 -7.68 -3.07 -12.20
N VAL A 94 -7.65 -4.22 -11.54
CA VAL A 94 -7.18 -4.38 -10.16
C VAL A 94 -5.83 -5.04 -10.21
N ILE A 95 -4.84 -4.40 -9.59
CA ILE A 95 -3.50 -4.90 -9.43
C ILE A 95 -3.35 -5.31 -7.97
N GLU A 96 -3.19 -6.61 -7.72
CA GLU A 96 -2.96 -7.16 -6.38
C GLU A 96 -1.49 -7.59 -6.27
N ARG A 97 -0.75 -6.97 -5.35
CA ARG A 97 0.66 -7.26 -5.09
C ARG A 97 0.82 -7.87 -3.71
N ASN A 98 1.40 -9.06 -3.64
CA ASN A 98 1.83 -9.66 -2.39
C ASN A 98 3.11 -8.95 -1.92
N ILE A 99 3.03 -8.26 -0.78
CA ILE A 99 4.14 -7.47 -0.24
C ILE A 99 5.24 -8.39 0.30
N ASP A 100 4.87 -9.61 0.71
CA ASP A 100 5.81 -10.55 1.32
C ASP A 100 6.56 -11.38 0.25
N THR A 101 5.94 -11.70 -0.88
CA THR A 101 6.57 -12.49 -1.97
C THR A 101 6.99 -11.66 -3.18
N GLY A 102 6.44 -10.46 -3.35
CA GLY A 102 6.62 -9.64 -4.55
C GLY A 102 5.79 -10.09 -5.76
N GLU A 103 4.99 -11.16 -5.62
CA GLU A 103 4.12 -11.63 -6.69
C GLU A 103 3.01 -10.61 -6.97
N GLN A 104 2.73 -10.37 -8.25
CA GLN A 104 1.71 -9.43 -8.69
C GLN A 104 0.73 -10.12 -9.64
N THR A 105 -0.56 -9.89 -9.41
CA THR A 105 -1.66 -10.33 -10.27
C THR A 105 -2.42 -9.12 -10.77
N VAL A 106 -2.81 -9.13 -12.04
CA VAL A 106 -3.65 -8.08 -12.64
C VAL A 106 -4.95 -8.72 -13.13
N THR A 107 -6.08 -8.14 -12.74
CA THR A 107 -7.42 -8.64 -13.09
C THR A 107 -8.25 -7.52 -13.68
N GLU A 108 -8.93 -7.77 -14.80
CA GLU A 108 -9.83 -6.82 -15.45
C GLU A 108 -11.21 -6.88 -14.75
N LYS A 109 -11.84 -5.70 -14.54
CA LYS A 109 -13.19 -5.57 -13.99
C LYS A 109 -14.26 -5.51 -15.08
#